data_AF-A0A9Q4FJ04-F1
#
_entry.id   AF-A0A9Q4FJ04-F1
#
_cell.length_a   1.000
_cell.length_b   1.000
_cell.length_c   1.000
_cell.angle_alpha   90.00
_cell.angle_beta   90.00
_cell.angle_gamma   90.00
#
_symmetry.space_group_name_H-M   'P 1'
#
loop_
_entity.id
_entity.type
_entity.pdbx_description
1 polymer ?
#
loop_
_entity_poly.entity_id
_entity_poly.type
_entity_poly.pdbx_seq_one_letter_code
_entity_poly.pdbx_strand_id
1 'polypeptide(L)'
;MTVAFWCVLVAILLPIICAGIAKFGSRKFGSGHNHDPRAFLDKLEGFPRRAHAAQLNSFEVTPAFAAAVIIAHIAGNAQLVTIDVLAVLFITSRLLYIIFYLADLAALRSAVWLVVMGLIIALFGVSAFPAAA
;
A
#
# COMPACT_ATOMS: atom_id res chain seq x y z
N MET A 1 19.03 9.16 -3.81
CA MET A 1 17.72 8.71 -3.29
C MET A 1 17.82 7.21 -3.07
N THR A 2 17.49 6.73 -1.87
CA THR A 2 17.52 5.28 -1.54
C THR A 2 16.38 4.54 -2.22
N VAL A 3 16.47 3.21 -2.31
CA VAL A 3 15.41 2.38 -2.90
C VAL A 3 14.12 2.52 -2.08
N ALA A 4 14.24 2.62 -0.75
CA ALA A 4 13.12 2.80 0.15
C ALA A 4 12.27 4.06 -0.16
N PHE A 5 12.88 5.18 -0.55
CA PHE A 5 12.11 6.37 -0.94
C PHE A 5 11.36 6.19 -2.26
N TRP A 6 11.92 5.44 -3.20
CA TRP A 6 11.18 5.03 -4.41
C TRP A 6 10.00 4.11 -4.06
N CYS A 7 10.17 3.21 -3.08
CA CYS A 7 9.07 2.41 -2.56
C CYS A 7 7.95 3.29 -1.96
N VAL A 8 8.28 4.33 -1.20
CA VAL A 8 7.28 5.29 -0.69
C VAL A 8 6.50 5.93 -1.84
N LEU A 9 7.17 6.37 -2.91
CA LEU A 9 6.50 6.90 -4.10
C LEU A 9 5.55 5.86 -4.72
N VAL A 10 6.00 4.61 -4.89
CA VAL A 10 5.15 3.54 -5.43
C VAL A 10 3.93 3.32 -4.54
N ALA A 11 4.08 3.29 -3.21
CA ALA A 11 2.97 3.14 -2.28
C ALA A 11 1.93 4.26 -2.36
N ILE A 12 2.36 5.50 -2.67
CA ILE A 12 1.48 6.65 -2.91
C ILE A 12 0.69 6.49 -4.22
N LEU A 13 1.30 5.89 -5.25
CA LEU A 13 0.65 5.69 -6.55
C LEU A 13 -0.32 4.49 -6.57
N LEU A 14 -0.11 3.46 -5.76
CA LEU A 14 -0.97 2.27 -5.70
C LEU A 14 -2.47 2.57 -5.52
N PRO A 15 -2.93 3.40 -4.57
CA PRO A 15 -4.35 3.71 -4.46
C PRO A 15 -4.91 4.38 -5.73
N ILE A 16 -4.12 5.19 -6.43
CA ILE A 16 -4.54 5.83 -7.69
C ILE A 16 -4.75 4.77 -8.79
N ILE A 17 -3.87 3.78 -8.85
CA ILE A 17 -4.01 2.63 -9.76
C ILE A 17 -5.29 1.85 -9.43
N CYS A 18 -5.53 1.55 -8.15
CA CYS A 18 -6.77 0.88 -7.70
C CYS A 18 -8.03 1.70 -8.05
N ALA A 19 -7.98 3.03 -7.93
CA ALA A 19 -9.04 3.95 -8.36
C ALA A 19 -9.34 3.79 -9.85
N GLY A 20 -8.29 3.73 -10.68
CA GLY A 20 -8.40 3.50 -12.11
C GLY A 20 -9.05 2.15 -12.41
N ILE A 21 -8.59 1.07 -11.77
CA ILE A 21 -9.17 -0.28 -11.92
C ILE A 21 -10.65 -0.29 -11.55
N ALA A 22 -11.04 0.38 -10.45
CA ALA A 22 -12.43 0.47 -10.04
C ALA A 22 -13.29 1.22 -11.06
N LYS A 23 -12.83 2.39 -11.53
CA LYS A 23 -13.54 3.21 -12.51
C LYS A 23 -13.70 2.51 -13.85
N PHE A 24 -12.60 2.08 -14.45
CA PHE A 24 -12.61 1.47 -15.79
C PHE A 24 -13.14 0.04 -15.78
N GLY A 25 -12.88 -0.72 -14.71
CA GLY A 25 -13.42 -2.07 -14.54
C GLY A 25 -14.95 -2.12 -14.46
N SER A 26 -15.59 -1.03 -14.03
CA SER A 26 -17.05 -0.93 -14.01
C SER A 26 -17.69 -0.83 -15.40
N ARG A 27 -16.95 -0.34 -16.41
CA ARG A 27 -17.44 0.08 -17.74
C ARG A 27 -18.61 1.07 -17.72
N LYS A 28 -18.94 1.64 -16.55
CA LYS A 28 -20.04 2.59 -16.32
C LYS A 28 -19.53 4.00 -16.04
N PHE A 29 -18.22 4.18 -15.91
CA PHE A 29 -17.62 5.48 -15.66
C PHE A 29 -17.70 6.37 -16.91
N GLY A 30 -18.09 7.63 -16.74
CA GLY A 30 -18.36 8.57 -17.84
C GLY A 30 -18.17 10.02 -17.37
N SER A 31 -18.24 10.99 -18.29
CA SER A 31 -17.92 12.40 -18.02
C SER A 31 -18.72 13.02 -16.87
N GLY A 32 -20.01 12.70 -16.75
CA GLY A 32 -20.86 13.18 -15.64
C GLY A 32 -20.43 12.67 -14.26
N HIS A 33 -19.75 11.52 -14.18
CA HIS A 33 -19.25 10.97 -12.92
C HIS A 33 -17.97 11.66 -12.43
N ASN A 34 -17.32 12.50 -13.24
CA ASN A 34 -16.16 13.27 -12.79
C ASN A 34 -16.53 14.41 -11.83
N HIS A 35 -17.80 14.82 -11.79
CA HIS A 35 -18.26 15.86 -10.85
C HIS A 35 -18.28 15.33 -9.41
N ASP A 36 -18.61 14.06 -9.23
CA ASP A 36 -18.51 13.36 -7.94
C ASP A 36 -18.02 11.92 -8.12
N PRO A 37 -16.70 11.72 -8.25
CA PRO A 37 -16.14 10.40 -8.48
C PRO A 37 -16.24 9.51 -7.24
N ARG A 38 -16.38 10.06 -6.03
CA ARG A 38 -16.47 9.27 -4.79
C ARG A 38 -17.85 8.66 -4.67
N ALA A 39 -18.91 9.44 -4.88
CA ALA A 39 -20.27 8.92 -4.89
C ALA A 39 -20.49 7.87 -6.00
N PHE A 40 -19.77 7.96 -7.12
CA PHE A 40 -19.76 6.90 -8.13
C PHE A 40 -19.12 5.61 -7.60
N LEU A 41 -17.93 5.71 -6.99
CA LEU A 41 -17.19 4.55 -6.49
C LEU A 41 -17.93 3.80 -5.38
N ASP A 42 -18.68 4.50 -4.53
CA ASP A 42 -19.47 3.90 -3.43
C ASP A 42 -20.64 3.05 -3.92
N LYS A 43 -21.14 3.31 -5.14
CA LYS A 43 -22.23 2.56 -5.78
C LYS A 43 -21.74 1.35 -6.57
N LEU A 44 -20.43 1.11 -6.64
CA LEU A 44 -19.88 -0.02 -7.35
C LEU A 44 -20.18 -1.34 -6.63
N GLU A 45 -20.31 -2.41 -7.42
CA GLU A 45 -20.52 -3.79 -6.95
C GLU A 45 -19.49 -4.73 -7.57
N GLY A 46 -19.35 -5.94 -7.00
CA GLY A 46 -18.47 -6.99 -7.55
C GLY A 46 -16.99 -6.60 -7.63
N PHE A 47 -16.34 -6.95 -8.74
CA PHE A 47 -14.90 -6.70 -8.95
C PHE A 47 -14.51 -5.21 -8.84
N PRO A 48 -15.21 -4.25 -9.49
CA PRO A 48 -14.94 -2.82 -9.32
C PRO A 48 -15.03 -2.33 -7.86
N ARG A 49 -15.98 -2.85 -7.08
CA ARG A 49 -16.10 -2.54 -5.65
C ARG A 49 -14.90 -3.04 -4.86
N ARG A 50 -14.41 -4.24 -5.17
CA ARG A 50 -13.20 -4.80 -4.54
C ARG A 50 -11.97 -3.95 -4.83
N ALA A 51 -11.83 -3.44 -6.06
CA ALA A 51 -10.77 -2.49 -6.41
C ALA A 51 -10.89 -1.17 -5.61
N HIS A 52 -12.11 -0.64 -5.45
CA HIS A 52 -12.35 0.55 -4.63
C HIS A 52 -11.98 0.32 -3.16
N ALA A 53 -12.34 -0.83 -2.59
CA ALA A 53 -11.96 -1.16 -1.23
C ALA A 53 -10.44 -1.34 -1.06
N ALA A 54 -9.75 -1.91 -2.05
CA ALA A 54 -8.29 -1.99 -2.08
C ALA A 54 -7.61 -0.61 -2.17
N GLN A 55 -8.22 0.36 -2.87
CA GLN A 55 -7.81 1.77 -2.85
C GLN A 55 -7.88 2.33 -1.44
N LEU A 56 -9.03 2.23 -0.76
CA LEU A 56 -9.24 2.78 0.58
C LEU A 56 -8.24 2.20 1.58
N ASN A 57 -8.07 0.88 1.59
CA ASN A 57 -7.08 0.23 2.45
C ASN A 57 -5.65 0.71 2.15
N SER A 58 -5.32 0.99 0.88
CA SER A 58 -3.99 1.50 0.54
C SER A 58 -3.79 2.92 1.07
N PHE A 59 -4.83 3.78 1.08
CA PHE A 59 -4.75 5.09 1.72
C PHE A 59 -4.57 5.03 3.24
N GLU A 60 -5.12 4.01 3.90
CA GLU A 60 -4.97 3.82 5.35
C GLU A 60 -3.54 3.40 5.74
N VAL A 61 -2.91 2.53 4.92
CA VAL A 61 -1.63 1.91 5.26
C VAL A 61 -0.43 2.73 4.79
N THR A 62 -0.52 3.40 3.64
CA THR A 62 0.61 4.15 3.06
C THR A 62 1.19 5.23 4.00
N PRO A 63 0.40 6.02 4.76
CA PRO A 63 0.96 7.00 5.68
C PRO A 63 1.84 6.38 6.77
N ALA A 64 1.40 5.25 7.35
CA ALA A 64 2.16 4.55 8.38
C ALA A 64 3.49 4.01 7.82
N PHE A 65 3.47 3.45 6.62
CA PHE A 65 4.68 2.99 5.94
C PHE A 65 5.65 4.14 5.61
N ALA A 66 5.14 5.24 5.06
CA ALA A 66 5.96 6.40 4.74
C ALA A 66 6.64 6.98 5.99
N ALA A 67 5.88 7.11 7.09
CA ALA A 67 6.41 7.54 8.37
C ALA A 67 7.52 6.60 8.87
N ALA A 68 7.29 5.28 8.84
CA ALA A 68 8.27 4.29 9.29
C ALA A 68 9.58 4.36 8.49
N VAL A 69 9.51 4.48 7.16
CA VAL A 69 10.70 4.62 6.28
C VAL A 69 11.46 5.89 6.60
N ILE A 70 10.77 7.02 6.73
CA ILE A 70 11.38 8.33 7.01
C ILE A 70 12.05 8.31 8.39
N ILE A 71 11.37 7.79 9.41
CA ILE A 71 11.91 7.68 10.78
C ILE A 71 13.16 6.79 10.80
N ALA A 72 13.13 5.64 10.11
CA ALA A 72 14.29 4.76 10.03
C ALA A 72 15.51 5.43 9.37
N HIS A 73 15.28 6.25 8.34
CA HIS A 73 16.36 7.04 7.70
C HIS A 73 16.90 8.14 8.61
N ILE A 74 16.02 8.86 9.33
CA ILE A 74 16.42 9.96 10.22
C ILE A 74 17.14 9.43 11.46
N ALA A 75 16.68 8.31 12.02
CA ALA A 75 17.29 7.69 13.19
C ALA A 75 18.73 7.20 12.93
N GLY A 76 19.02 6.76 11.70
CA GLY A 76 20.37 6.36 11.30
C GLY A 76 20.93 5.10 11.98
N ASN A 77 20.12 4.42 12.79
CA ASN A 77 20.54 3.23 13.58
C ASN A 77 20.63 1.94 12.75
N ALA A 78 19.84 1.84 11.67
CA ALA A 78 19.83 0.69 10.78
C ALA A 78 20.70 0.95 9.53
N GLN A 79 21.34 -0.11 9.04
CA GLN A 79 22.00 -0.06 7.73
C GLN A 79 20.97 0.23 6.63
N LEU A 80 21.33 1.09 5.66
CA LEU A 80 20.43 1.48 4.56
C LEU A 80 19.91 0.27 3.77
N VAL A 81 20.74 -0.76 3.58
CA VAL A 81 20.34 -1.99 2.89
C VAL A 81 19.17 -2.71 3.58
N THR A 82 19.15 -2.71 4.91
CA THR A 82 18.06 -3.32 5.69
C THR A 82 16.76 -2.56 5.47
N ILE A 83 16.81 -1.23 5.48
CA ILE A 83 15.63 -0.38 5.24
C ILE A 83 15.11 -0.58 3.81
N ASP A 84 16.02 -0.63 2.83
CA ASP A 84 15.68 -0.87 1.42
C ASP A 84 15.01 -2.23 1.21
N VAL A 85 15.54 -3.30 1.82
CA VAL A 85 14.94 -4.65 1.73
C VAL A 85 13.54 -4.68 2.35
N LEU A 86 13.37 -4.12 3.55
CA LEU A 86 12.06 -4.05 4.21
C LEU A 86 11.04 -3.25 3.38
N ALA A 87 11.47 -2.16 2.76
CA ALA A 87 10.62 -1.35 1.89
C ALA A 87 10.19 -2.09 0.61
N VAL A 88 11.11 -2.84 -0.03
CA VAL A 88 10.79 -3.67 -1.20
C VAL A 88 9.84 -4.81 -0.84
N LEU A 89 10.06 -5.49 0.29
CA LEU A 89 9.16 -6.51 0.80
C LEU A 89 7.77 -5.94 1.08
N PHE A 90 7.69 -4.71 1.60
CA PHE A 90 6.42 -4.04 1.82
C PHE A 90 5.67 -3.83 0.51
N ILE A 91 6.32 -3.27 -0.52
CA ILE A 91 5.68 -3.03 -1.82
C ILE A 91 5.23 -4.34 -2.47
N THR A 92 6.07 -5.37 -2.43
CA THR A 92 5.72 -6.70 -2.94
C THR A 92 4.48 -7.25 -2.22
N SER A 93 4.44 -7.13 -0.89
CA SER A 93 3.28 -7.52 -0.09
C SER A 93 2.03 -6.70 -0.44
N ARG A 94 2.16 -5.40 -0.73
CA ARG A 94 1.02 -4.57 -1.16
C ARG A 94 0.47 -5.00 -2.52
N LEU A 95 1.33 -5.32 -3.48
CA LEU A 95 0.91 -5.84 -4.78
C LEU A 95 0.15 -7.16 -4.63
N LEU A 96 0.68 -8.10 -3.84
CA LEU A 96 0.00 -9.37 -3.53
C LEU A 96 -1.34 -9.14 -2.82
N TYR A 97 -1.38 -8.24 -1.83
CA TYR A 97 -2.61 -7.89 -1.12
C TYR A 97 -3.69 -7.39 -2.09
N ILE A 98 -3.33 -6.47 -3.01
CA ILE A 98 -4.25 -5.94 -4.02
C ILE A 98 -4.73 -7.06 -4.94
N ILE A 99 -3.85 -7.93 -5.44
CA ILE A 99 -4.21 -9.07 -6.28
C ILE A 99 -5.21 -9.99 -5.56
N PHE A 100 -4.94 -10.36 -4.31
CA PHE A 100 -5.84 -11.21 -3.52
C PHE A 100 -7.17 -10.52 -3.21
N TYR A 101 -7.17 -9.20 -3.03
CA TYR A 101 -8.40 -8.42 -2.89
C TYR A 101 -9.24 -8.49 -4.17
N LEU A 102 -8.63 -8.26 -5.33
CA LEU A 102 -9.32 -8.28 -6.61
C LEU A 102 -9.86 -9.68 -6.95
N ALA A 103 -9.10 -10.73 -6.61
CA ALA A 103 -9.45 -12.14 -6.80
C ALA A 103 -10.40 -12.71 -5.73
N ASP A 104 -10.80 -11.91 -4.73
CA ASP A 104 -11.70 -12.32 -3.64
C ASP A 104 -11.17 -13.46 -2.74
N LEU A 105 -9.83 -13.56 -2.61
CA LEU A 105 -9.15 -14.58 -1.80
C LEU A 105 -9.00 -14.10 -0.35
N ALA A 106 -10.07 -14.15 0.43
CA ALA A 106 -10.17 -13.53 1.75
C ALA A 106 -9.09 -13.97 2.76
N ALA A 107 -8.80 -15.27 2.86
CA ALA A 107 -7.82 -15.78 3.83
C ALA A 107 -6.39 -15.30 3.51
N LEU A 108 -5.99 -15.39 2.24
CA LEU A 108 -4.67 -14.92 1.78
C LEU A 108 -4.54 -13.40 1.93
N ARG A 109 -5.61 -12.66 1.64
CA ARG A 109 -5.66 -11.21 1.85
C ARG A 109 -5.37 -10.84 3.31
N SER A 110 -6.01 -11.51 4.27
CA SER A 110 -5.77 -11.27 5.69
C SER A 110 -4.37 -11.65 6.13
N ALA A 111 -3.84 -12.78 5.64
CA ALA A 111 -2.48 -13.21 5.93
C ALA A 111 -1.43 -12.19 5.44
N VAL A 112 -1.57 -11.70 4.20
CA VAL A 112 -0.66 -10.68 3.67
C VAL A 112 -0.82 -9.35 4.41
N TRP A 113 -2.02 -8.99 4.86
CA TRP A 113 -2.21 -7.79 5.68
C TRP A 113 -1.41 -7.84 6.98
N LEU A 114 -1.37 -9.00 7.64
CA LEU A 114 -0.52 -9.19 8.83
C LEU A 114 0.96 -9.01 8.51
N VAL A 115 1.43 -9.54 7.37
CA VAL A 115 2.82 -9.34 6.90
C VAL A 115 3.11 -7.86 6.68
N VAL A 116 2.20 -7.13 6.04
CA VAL A 116 2.32 -5.68 5.82
C VAL A 116 2.46 -4.92 7.14
N MET A 117 1.64 -5.25 8.15
CA MET A 117 1.74 -4.64 9.49
C MET A 117 3.05 -5.00 10.18
N GLY A 118 3.47 -6.27 10.09
CA GLY A 118 4.75 -6.73 10.63
C GLY A 118 5.95 -6.00 10.03
N LEU A 119 5.92 -5.69 8.73
CA LEU A 119 6.98 -4.94 8.06
C LEU A 119 7.05 -3.48 8.51
N ILE A 120 5.91 -2.82 8.75
CA ILE A 120 5.88 -1.48 9.34
C ILE A 120 6.49 -1.51 10.75
N ILE A 121 6.08 -2.46 11.58
CA ILE A 121 6.62 -2.64 12.93
C ILE A 121 8.13 -2.93 12.87
N ALA A 122 8.58 -3.76 11.93
CA ALA A 122 10.00 -4.05 11.75
C ALA A 122 10.80 -2.81 11.37
N LEU A 123 10.29 -1.94 10.49
CA LEU A 123 10.93 -0.66 10.15
C LEU A 123 11.12 0.24 11.37
N PHE A 124 10.12 0.31 12.26
CA PHE A 124 10.27 0.99 13.55
C PHE A 124 11.27 0.28 14.47
N GLY A 125 11.21 -1.05 14.54
CA GLY A 125 12.09 -1.86 15.38
C GLY A 125 13.57 -1.69 15.03
N VAL A 126 13.92 -1.73 13.74
CA VAL A 126 15.30 -1.51 13.29
C VAL A 126 15.76 -0.06 13.50
N SER A 127 14.83 0.90 13.55
CA SER A 127 15.16 2.30 13.85
C SER A 127 15.44 2.53 15.35
N ALA A 128 14.92 1.69 16.24
CA ALA A 128 15.01 1.88 17.69
C ALA A 128 16.35 1.41 18.27
N PHE A 129 17.00 0.40 17.67
CA PHE A 129 18.24 -0.19 18.18
C PHE A 129 19.36 -0.07 17.15
N PRO A 130 20.59 0.31 17.56
CA PRO A 130 21.72 0.31 16.67
C PRO A 130 22.02 -1.10 16.16
N ALA A 131 22.41 -1.22 14.90
CA ALA A 131 22.96 -2.48 14.37
C ALA A 131 24.17 -2.89 15.25
N ALA A 132 24.17 -4.12 15.76
CA ALA A 132 25.29 -4.65 16.53
C ALA A 132 26.58 -4.52 15.68
N ALA A 133 27.56 -3.82 16.25
CA ALA A 133 28.85 -3.52 15.61
C ALA A 133 29.70 -4.78 15.42
#